data_AF-A0AAX6TAF6-F1
#
_entry.id   AF-A0AAX6TAF6-F1
#
_cell.length_a   1.000
_cell.length_b   1.000
_cell.length_c   1.000
_cell.angle_alpha   90.00
_cell.angle_beta   90.00
_cell.angle_gamma   90.00
#
_symmetry.space_group_name_H-M   'P 1'
#
loop_
_entity.id
_entity.type
_entity.pdbx_description
1 polymer ?
#
loop_
_entity_poly.entity_id
_entity_poly.type
_entity_poly.pdbx_seq_one_letter_code
_entity_poly.pdbx_strand_id
1 'polypeptide(L)'
;MPSTMKCFRKRCRMSTCCWCTPGGISTTDFLKCYASSKTQDREFQTADEDLCYCLECVAEYHKARDELPFLHEVLWELETLRLINHFENSMKEEIEDDDELYIVDNNGEAQLFDFSGQDFENKIRVPLLEILKYPYLLLHERVNELCVEALCRMEQANCSFQVFEKHPGIYLFLVHPNEMVRRWAILTARNLGKVDRDDYYDLQEVLTCLFKVIELGLLESPDIYTSSVLEKGKLILLPAHMYDTTNYKNYWLGICMLLTILEEQAMDSLLLGSDKQNDFMQSILHTMERQSDDDSVNPFWPALHCFMVILDRLGSKVWGQLIDPIEAFQTIINNVSYNKEIQNIRNSSIRTKLEPEPCLDDMVTCSQIVYSYNPEKTKKGFRVENSYLPRLLS
;
A
#
# COMPACT_ATOMS: atom_id res chain seq x y z
N MET A 1 58.97 22.31 0.71
CA MET A 1 58.29 21.07 1.12
C MET A 1 56.87 21.41 1.56
N PRO A 2 55.84 21.02 0.81
CA PRO A 2 54.47 21.01 1.31
C PRO A 2 53.92 19.58 1.36
N SER A 3 53.31 19.28 2.50
CA SER A 3 52.74 18.01 2.89
C SER A 3 51.56 17.59 2.01
N THR A 4 51.60 16.34 1.59
CA THR A 4 50.54 15.63 0.86
C THR A 4 49.25 15.52 1.69
N MET A 5 48.19 16.24 1.28
CA MET A 5 46.81 15.85 1.57
C MET A 5 46.49 14.60 0.75
N LYS A 6 46.38 13.44 1.41
CA LYS A 6 45.79 12.25 0.82
C LYS A 6 44.28 12.47 0.71
N CYS A 7 43.85 12.95 -0.45
CA CYS A 7 42.45 12.90 -0.87
C CYS A 7 42.10 11.42 -1.09
N PHE A 8 41.34 10.81 -0.17
CA PHE A 8 40.70 9.52 -0.41
C PHE A 8 39.59 9.70 -1.45
N ARG A 9 39.98 9.83 -2.71
CA ARG A 9 39.08 9.58 -3.84
C ARG A 9 38.86 8.08 -3.92
N LYS A 10 37.78 7.59 -3.31
CA LYS A 10 37.19 6.30 -3.70
C LYS A 10 36.86 6.44 -5.20
N ARG A 11 37.64 5.75 -6.04
CA ARG A 11 37.45 5.72 -7.49
C ARG A 11 36.09 5.04 -7.77
N CYS A 12 35.01 5.80 -7.93
CA CYS A 12 33.90 5.33 -8.74
C CYS A 12 34.40 5.33 -10.19
N ARG A 13 34.75 4.16 -10.72
CA ARG A 13 34.72 3.96 -12.18
C ARG A 13 33.26 4.12 -12.56
N MET A 14 32.94 5.01 -13.50
CA MET A 14 31.63 4.99 -14.17
C MET A 14 31.55 3.67 -14.95
N SER A 15 31.04 2.62 -14.32
CA SER A 15 30.51 1.45 -15.02
C SER A 15 29.22 1.89 -15.69
N THR A 16 29.09 1.60 -16.97
CA THR A 16 27.83 1.72 -17.70
C THR A 16 26.87 0.65 -17.19
N CYS A 17 25.62 1.04 -16.88
CA CYS A 17 24.63 0.10 -16.35
C CYS A 17 24.31 -1.01 -17.37
N CYS A 18 24.15 -2.25 -16.91
CA CYS A 18 23.93 -3.42 -17.74
C CYS A 18 22.57 -3.43 -18.45
N TRP A 19 21.54 -2.80 -17.88
CA TRP A 19 20.16 -2.91 -18.37
C TRP A 19 19.72 -1.72 -19.23
N CYS A 20 20.03 -0.49 -18.83
CA CYS A 20 19.55 0.71 -19.51
C CYS A 20 20.53 1.30 -20.53
N THR A 21 21.80 0.84 -20.55
CA THR A 21 22.80 1.39 -21.49
C THR A 21 22.53 0.90 -22.92
N PRO A 22 22.30 1.82 -23.89
CA PRO A 22 22.13 1.44 -25.28
C PRO A 22 23.43 0.89 -25.91
N GLY A 23 23.34 -0.12 -26.76
CA GLY A 23 24.45 -0.60 -27.60
C GLY A 23 24.97 -2.02 -27.29
N GLY A 24 24.33 -2.73 -26.36
CA GLY A 24 24.60 -4.15 -26.06
C GLY A 24 23.68 -5.11 -26.82
N ILE A 25 23.66 -6.37 -26.36
CA ILE A 25 22.62 -7.34 -26.76
C ILE A 25 21.24 -6.84 -26.33
N SER A 26 20.16 -7.36 -26.93
CA SER A 26 18.81 -6.98 -26.52
C SER A 26 18.58 -7.30 -25.04
N THR A 27 17.84 -6.44 -24.33
CA THR A 27 17.54 -6.65 -22.90
C THR A 27 16.88 -8.01 -22.64
N THR A 28 16.02 -8.47 -23.54
CA THR A 28 15.37 -9.78 -23.46
C THR A 28 16.35 -10.95 -23.65
N ASP A 29 17.33 -10.83 -24.55
CA ASP A 29 18.35 -11.86 -24.70
C ASP A 29 19.35 -11.87 -23.53
N PHE A 30 19.69 -10.70 -22.98
CA PHE A 30 20.46 -10.61 -21.74
C PHE A 30 19.71 -11.25 -20.57
N LEU A 31 18.40 -10.98 -20.44
CA LEU A 31 17.55 -11.55 -19.40
C LEU A 31 17.47 -13.08 -19.48
N LYS A 32 17.42 -13.67 -20.68
CA LYS A 32 17.49 -15.13 -20.86
C LYS A 32 18.82 -15.71 -20.37
N CYS A 33 19.93 -15.05 -20.65
CA CYS A 33 21.26 -15.45 -20.17
C CYS A 33 21.34 -15.33 -18.64
N TYR A 34 20.87 -14.21 -18.09
CA TYR A 34 20.78 -13.95 -16.66
C TYR A 34 19.97 -15.05 -15.93
N ALA A 35 18.78 -15.39 -16.45
CA ALA A 35 17.92 -16.43 -15.87
C ALA A 35 18.50 -17.86 -15.99
N SER A 36 19.33 -18.12 -16.99
CA SER A 36 19.90 -19.45 -17.25
C SER A 36 21.18 -19.73 -16.46
N SER A 37 21.80 -18.69 -15.88
CA SER A 37 23.07 -18.84 -15.19
C SER A 37 22.88 -19.47 -13.81
N LYS A 38 23.56 -20.59 -13.58
CA LYS A 38 23.67 -21.24 -12.26
C LYS A 38 24.82 -20.67 -11.42
N THR A 39 25.55 -19.70 -11.95
CA THR A 39 26.81 -19.20 -11.38
C THR A 39 26.79 -17.68 -11.27
N GLN A 40 27.28 -17.17 -10.14
CA GLN A 40 27.54 -15.75 -9.87
C GLN A 40 28.67 -15.21 -10.76
N ASP A 41 28.43 -15.13 -12.07
CA ASP A 41 29.34 -14.43 -12.96
C ASP A 41 29.38 -12.96 -12.54
N ARG A 42 30.59 -12.38 -12.54
CA ARG A 42 30.81 -10.99 -12.10
C ARG A 42 29.92 -9.98 -12.84
N GLU A 43 29.57 -10.28 -14.08
CA GLU A 43 28.63 -9.48 -14.88
C GLU A 43 27.21 -9.47 -14.29
N PHE A 44 26.73 -10.60 -13.76
CA PHE A 44 25.41 -10.68 -13.12
C PHE A 44 25.40 -10.05 -11.73
N GLN A 45 26.52 -10.06 -11.01
CA GLN A 45 26.65 -9.27 -9.77
C GLN A 45 26.52 -7.77 -10.04
N THR A 46 27.18 -7.26 -11.10
CA THR A 46 27.02 -5.86 -11.50
C THR A 46 25.59 -5.57 -11.98
N ALA A 47 24.96 -6.50 -12.70
CA ALA A 47 23.56 -6.37 -13.12
C ALA A 47 22.60 -6.33 -11.93
N ASP A 48 22.85 -7.11 -10.87
CA ASP A 48 22.08 -7.04 -9.62
C ASP A 48 22.27 -5.70 -8.90
N GLU A 49 23.52 -5.22 -8.78
CA GLU A 49 23.83 -3.92 -8.21
C GLU A 49 23.10 -2.78 -8.97
N ASP A 50 23.09 -2.83 -10.30
CA ASP A 50 22.40 -1.83 -11.12
C ASP A 50 20.90 -1.77 -10.83
N LEU A 51 20.25 -2.92 -10.58
CA LEU A 51 18.83 -2.98 -10.23
C LEU A 51 18.54 -2.42 -8.83
N CYS A 52 19.52 -2.46 -7.93
CA CYS A 52 19.40 -1.88 -6.59
C CYS A 52 19.59 -0.36 -6.54
N TYR A 53 20.13 0.27 -7.60
CA TYR A 53 20.47 1.70 -7.58
C TYR A 53 19.97 2.51 -8.78
N CYS A 54 19.44 1.88 -9.83
CA CYS A 54 18.97 2.56 -11.03
C CYS A 54 17.53 2.17 -11.40
N LEU A 55 16.60 3.14 -11.32
CA LEU A 55 15.19 2.94 -11.70
C LEU A 55 14.99 2.65 -13.19
N GLU A 56 15.83 3.21 -14.06
CA GLU A 56 15.78 2.92 -15.50
C GLU A 56 16.16 1.46 -15.77
N CYS A 57 17.14 0.90 -15.04
CA CYS A 57 17.47 -0.51 -15.11
C CYS A 57 16.29 -1.39 -14.69
N VAL A 58 15.64 -1.05 -13.58
CA VAL A 58 14.44 -1.75 -13.10
C VAL A 58 13.34 -1.71 -14.16
N ALA A 59 13.10 -0.54 -14.78
CA ALA A 59 12.08 -0.40 -15.80
C ALA A 59 12.35 -1.27 -17.04
N GLU A 60 13.59 -1.25 -17.57
CA GLU A 60 13.94 -2.07 -18.74
C GLU A 60 13.97 -3.57 -18.41
N TYR A 61 14.38 -3.95 -17.19
CA TYR A 61 14.33 -5.33 -16.70
C TYR A 61 12.90 -5.87 -16.70
N HIS A 62 11.96 -5.18 -16.03
CA HIS A 62 10.58 -5.66 -15.89
C HIS A 62 9.82 -5.62 -17.22
N LYS A 63 10.13 -4.64 -18.09
CA LYS A 63 9.63 -4.62 -19.46
C LYS A 63 10.08 -5.84 -20.27
N ALA A 64 11.35 -6.21 -20.17
CA ALA A 64 11.87 -7.42 -20.82
C ALA A 64 11.28 -8.71 -20.20
N ARG A 65 11.03 -8.72 -18.89
CA ARG A 65 10.37 -9.81 -18.17
C ARG A 65 8.94 -10.04 -18.66
N ASP A 66 8.17 -8.98 -18.92
CA ASP A 66 6.80 -9.09 -19.41
C ASP A 66 6.71 -9.78 -20.77
N GLU A 67 7.75 -9.64 -21.60
CA GLU A 67 7.87 -10.34 -22.89
C GLU A 67 8.21 -11.84 -22.76
N LEU A 68 8.60 -12.30 -21.56
CA LEU A 68 9.08 -13.67 -21.32
C LEU A 68 8.32 -14.39 -20.18
N PRO A 69 6.99 -14.66 -20.32
CA PRO A 69 6.20 -15.32 -19.26
C PRO A 69 6.74 -16.67 -18.80
N PHE A 70 7.43 -17.41 -19.68
CA PHE A 70 8.01 -18.72 -19.35
C PHE A 70 9.22 -18.63 -18.40
N LEU A 71 9.76 -17.43 -18.15
CA LEU A 71 10.85 -17.19 -17.20
C LEU A 71 10.38 -16.63 -15.85
N HIS A 72 9.10 -16.24 -15.72
CA HIS A 72 8.61 -15.52 -14.54
C HIS A 72 8.92 -16.23 -13.21
N GLU A 73 8.80 -17.55 -13.16
CA GLU A 73 9.10 -18.31 -11.93
C GLU A 73 10.57 -18.21 -11.53
N VAL A 74 11.49 -18.43 -12.48
CA VAL A 74 12.94 -18.39 -12.21
C VAL A 74 13.40 -16.96 -11.92
N LEU A 75 12.87 -15.98 -12.65
CA LEU A 75 13.16 -14.57 -12.42
C LEU A 75 12.66 -14.12 -11.06
N TRP A 76 11.48 -14.55 -10.63
CA TRP A 76 10.95 -14.25 -9.30
C TRP A 76 11.86 -14.75 -8.18
N GLU A 77 12.45 -15.94 -8.31
CA GLU A 77 13.44 -16.45 -7.35
C GLU A 77 14.72 -15.58 -7.32
N LEU A 78 15.19 -15.08 -8.47
CA LEU A 78 16.35 -14.19 -8.56
C LEU A 78 16.06 -12.78 -8.00
N GLU A 79 14.91 -12.21 -8.37
CA GLU A 79 14.43 -10.90 -7.90
C GLU A 79 14.30 -10.89 -6.37
N THR A 80 13.62 -11.89 -5.81
CA THR A 80 13.39 -11.98 -4.37
C THR A 80 14.71 -12.22 -3.62
N LEU A 81 15.60 -13.08 -4.12
CA LEU A 81 16.92 -13.28 -3.54
C LEU A 81 17.76 -11.99 -3.54
N ARG A 82 17.79 -11.26 -4.66
CA ARG A 82 18.50 -9.97 -4.78
C ARG A 82 17.97 -8.97 -3.76
N LEU A 83 16.65 -8.80 -3.70
CA LEU A 83 16.00 -7.86 -2.79
C LEU A 83 16.29 -8.23 -1.33
N ILE A 84 16.13 -9.50 -0.94
CA ILE A 84 16.42 -9.96 0.43
C ILE A 84 17.86 -9.62 0.82
N ASN A 85 18.84 -10.00 -0.02
CA ASN A 85 20.25 -9.72 0.25
C ASN A 85 20.51 -8.21 0.40
N HIS A 86 19.92 -7.40 -0.48
CA HIS A 86 20.11 -5.95 -0.45
C HIS A 86 19.51 -5.29 0.79
N PHE A 87 18.26 -5.64 1.14
CA PHE A 87 17.61 -5.14 2.34
C PHE A 87 18.38 -5.56 3.60
N GLU A 88 18.74 -6.84 3.73
CA GLU A 88 19.46 -7.33 4.91
C GLU A 88 20.84 -6.69 5.07
N ASN A 89 21.57 -6.46 3.97
CA ASN A 89 22.85 -5.76 4.03
C ASN A 89 22.66 -4.29 4.42
N SER A 90 21.68 -3.61 3.82
CA SER A 90 21.38 -2.20 4.13
C SER A 90 20.97 -2.00 5.60
N MET A 91 20.22 -2.95 6.17
CA MET A 91 19.81 -2.93 7.57
C MET A 91 20.95 -3.19 8.55
N LYS A 92 21.91 -4.07 8.20
CA LYS A 92 23.06 -4.41 9.05
C LYS A 92 24.07 -3.27 9.12
N GLU A 93 24.39 -2.65 7.98
CA GLU A 93 25.35 -1.55 7.90
C GLU A 93 24.96 -0.38 8.82
N GLU A 94 23.67 -0.12 9.00
CA GLU A 94 23.20 0.96 9.87
C GLU A 94 23.28 0.61 11.37
N ILE A 95 23.19 -0.66 11.75
CA ILE A 95 23.33 -1.11 13.16
C ILE A 95 24.80 -1.02 13.60
N GLU A 96 25.74 -1.28 12.69
CA GLU A 96 27.18 -1.18 12.96
C GLU A 96 27.67 0.29 13.02
N ASP A 97 26.97 1.21 12.35
CA ASP A 97 27.26 2.66 12.39
C ASP A 97 26.66 3.36 13.63
N ASP A 98 25.86 2.65 14.45
CA ASP A 98 25.29 3.13 15.74
C ASP A 98 26.31 3.06 16.90
N ASP A 99 27.55 2.59 16.66
CA ASP A 99 28.70 2.76 17.56
C ASP A 99 29.21 4.22 17.49
N GLU A 100 28.46 5.09 18.16
CA GLU A 100 28.59 6.54 18.39
C GLU A 100 30.01 7.15 18.29
N LEU A 101 30.26 7.91 17.20
CA LEU A 101 31.32 8.93 17.17
C LEU A 101 30.77 10.29 17.61
N TYR A 102 30.83 10.56 18.92
CA TYR A 102 30.59 11.91 19.45
C TYR A 102 31.71 12.87 19.04
N ILE A 103 31.37 13.94 18.31
CA ILE A 103 32.24 15.11 18.21
C ILE A 103 31.78 16.10 19.29
N VAL A 104 32.52 16.14 20.39
CA VAL A 104 32.34 17.18 21.42
C VAL A 104 33.00 18.46 20.90
N ASP A 105 32.20 19.50 20.66
CA ASP A 105 32.74 20.82 20.42
C ASP A 105 33.28 21.44 21.73
N ASN A 106 34.12 22.47 21.63
CA ASN A 106 34.76 23.10 22.79
C ASN A 106 33.77 23.82 23.74
N ASN A 107 32.46 23.81 23.47
CA ASN A 107 31.42 24.40 24.29
C ASN A 107 30.57 23.36 25.04
N GLY A 108 30.82 22.07 24.84
CA GLY A 108 30.15 20.99 25.58
C GLY A 108 28.75 20.63 25.09
N GLU A 109 28.36 21.07 23.89
CA GLU A 109 27.11 20.65 23.27
C GLU A 109 27.38 19.51 22.28
N ALA A 110 26.77 18.35 22.52
CA ALA A 110 26.78 17.23 21.59
C ALA A 110 25.78 17.51 20.46
N GLN A 111 26.29 17.68 19.23
CA GLN A 111 25.43 17.82 18.05
C GLN A 111 25.24 16.43 17.41
N LEU A 112 23.99 15.94 17.41
CA LEU A 112 23.59 14.78 16.62
C LEU A 112 23.72 15.14 15.14
N PHE A 113 24.53 14.39 14.41
CA PHE A 113 24.58 14.45 12.96
C PHE A 113 23.41 13.58 12.44
N ASP A 114 22.47 14.18 11.70
CA ASP A 114 21.28 13.58 11.03
C ASP A 114 21.60 12.49 9.97
N PHE A 115 22.67 11.71 10.15
CA PHE A 115 23.27 10.88 9.11
C PHE A 115 22.65 9.48 8.95
N SER A 116 21.77 9.00 9.84
CA SER A 116 21.27 7.60 9.74
C SER A 116 20.09 7.44 8.77
N GLY A 117 19.05 8.29 8.86
CA GLY A 117 17.80 8.08 8.12
C GLY A 117 17.87 8.33 6.60
N GLN A 118 18.55 9.41 6.18
CA GLN A 118 18.60 9.77 4.75
C GLN A 118 19.52 8.86 3.93
N ASP A 119 20.62 8.40 4.54
CA ASP A 119 21.53 7.44 3.89
C ASP A 119 20.88 6.06 3.78
N PHE A 120 20.09 5.65 4.78
CA PHE A 120 19.26 4.46 4.69
C PHE A 120 18.23 4.57 3.57
N GLU A 121 17.42 5.66 3.53
CA GLU A 121 16.43 5.89 2.46
C GLU A 121 17.10 5.79 1.08
N ASN A 122 18.25 6.44 0.89
CA ASN A 122 18.97 6.43 -0.38
C ASN A 122 19.37 5.01 -0.83
N LYS A 123 19.73 4.12 0.10
CA LYS A 123 20.09 2.72 -0.20
C LYS A 123 18.87 1.88 -0.60
N ILE A 124 17.71 2.11 0.00
CA ILE A 124 16.51 1.27 -0.20
C ILE A 124 15.48 1.87 -1.16
N ARG A 125 15.65 3.13 -1.57
CA ARG A 125 14.68 3.86 -2.39
C ARG A 125 14.32 3.14 -3.69
N VAL A 126 15.32 2.67 -4.44
CA VAL A 126 15.07 1.97 -5.71
C VAL A 126 14.38 0.60 -5.48
N PRO A 127 14.87 -0.26 -4.57
CA PRO A 127 14.16 -1.50 -4.19
C PRO A 127 12.71 -1.29 -3.75
N LEU A 128 12.43 -0.26 -2.94
CA LEU A 128 11.06 0.04 -2.50
C LEU A 128 10.18 0.52 -3.65
N LEU A 129 10.67 1.40 -4.52
CA LEU A 129 9.93 1.83 -5.70
C LEU A 129 9.67 0.67 -6.67
N GLU A 130 10.63 -0.24 -6.83
CA GLU A 130 10.45 -1.48 -7.59
C GLU A 130 9.31 -2.31 -7.01
N ILE A 131 9.33 -2.58 -5.71
CA ILE A 131 8.28 -3.33 -5.02
C ILE A 131 6.91 -2.66 -5.17
N LEU A 132 6.85 -1.34 -5.02
CA LEU A 132 5.59 -0.60 -5.17
C LEU A 132 5.06 -0.66 -6.60
N LYS A 133 5.94 -0.60 -7.61
CA LYS A 133 5.54 -0.68 -9.02
C LYS A 133 5.16 -2.10 -9.42
N TYR A 134 5.81 -3.11 -8.84
CA TYR A 134 5.66 -4.53 -9.18
C TYR A 134 5.28 -5.36 -7.94
N PRO A 135 4.03 -5.22 -7.43
CA PRO A 135 3.62 -5.75 -6.13
C PRO A 135 3.58 -7.28 -6.04
N TYR A 136 3.72 -8.02 -7.16
CA TYR A 136 3.88 -9.48 -7.10
C TYR A 136 5.13 -9.91 -6.32
N LEU A 137 6.11 -9.01 -6.13
CA LEU A 137 7.29 -9.25 -5.28
C LEU A 137 6.92 -9.42 -3.80
N LEU A 138 5.83 -8.77 -3.34
CA LEU A 138 5.32 -8.89 -1.97
C LEU A 138 4.66 -10.24 -1.69
N LEU A 139 4.42 -11.06 -2.72
CA LEU A 139 3.98 -12.44 -2.53
C LEU A 139 5.02 -13.29 -1.82
N HIS A 140 6.30 -12.90 -1.87
CA HIS A 140 7.35 -13.55 -1.10
C HIS A 140 7.35 -13.01 0.33
N GLU A 141 7.02 -13.86 1.30
CA GLU A 141 6.85 -13.49 2.71
C GLU A 141 8.05 -12.72 3.27
N ARG A 142 9.28 -13.22 3.07
CA ARG A 142 10.50 -12.55 3.55
C ARG A 142 10.73 -11.16 2.92
N VAL A 143 10.37 -10.97 1.64
CA VAL A 143 10.49 -9.66 0.98
C VAL A 143 9.46 -8.71 1.58
N ASN A 144 8.24 -9.18 1.83
CA ASN A 144 7.22 -8.39 2.51
C ASN A 144 7.67 -7.97 3.91
N GLU A 145 8.20 -8.90 4.72
CA GLU A 145 8.73 -8.59 6.05
C GLU A 145 9.78 -7.48 6.01
N LEU A 146 10.78 -7.60 5.15
CA LEU A 146 11.87 -6.62 5.02
C LEU A 146 11.36 -5.27 4.50
N CYS A 147 10.40 -5.27 3.56
CA CYS A 147 9.75 -4.06 3.07
C CYS A 147 8.97 -3.36 4.19
N VAL A 148 8.22 -4.11 4.99
CA VAL A 148 7.47 -3.59 6.14
C VAL A 148 8.42 -3.02 7.18
N GLU A 149 9.50 -3.73 7.51
CA GLU A 149 10.53 -3.27 8.43
C GLU A 149 11.18 -1.96 7.95
N ALA A 150 11.53 -1.88 6.67
CA ALA A 150 12.09 -0.68 6.06
C ALA A 150 11.13 0.52 6.12
N LEU A 151 9.86 0.33 5.75
CA LEU A 151 8.84 1.38 5.84
C LEU A 151 8.62 1.83 7.28
N CYS A 152 8.55 0.88 8.23
CA CYS A 152 8.37 1.20 9.65
C CYS A 152 9.55 1.99 10.20
N ARG A 153 10.78 1.58 9.87
CA ARG A 153 12.01 2.24 10.31
C ARG A 153 12.08 3.69 9.81
N MET A 154 11.78 3.92 8.54
CA MET A 154 11.73 5.26 7.94
C MET A 154 10.68 6.15 8.60
N GLU A 155 9.47 5.63 8.84
CA GLU A 155 8.40 6.38 9.52
C GLU A 155 8.79 6.73 10.96
N GLN A 156 9.41 5.80 11.71
CA GLN A 156 9.90 6.03 13.08
C GLN A 156 11.03 7.07 13.13
N ALA A 157 11.89 7.11 12.11
CA ALA A 157 12.95 8.10 11.97
C ALA A 157 12.43 9.49 11.51
N ASN A 158 11.12 9.68 11.38
CA ASN A 158 10.49 10.86 10.77
C ASN A 158 11.00 11.18 9.36
N CYS A 159 11.56 10.18 8.66
CA CYS A 159 12.03 10.26 7.30
C CYS A 159 10.98 9.62 6.38
N SER A 160 9.86 10.33 6.17
CA SER A 160 8.74 9.77 5.40
C SER A 160 9.17 9.45 3.97
N PHE A 161 9.01 8.19 3.56
CA PHE A 161 9.31 7.76 2.19
C PHE A 161 8.32 8.39 1.20
N GLN A 162 8.82 9.31 0.37
CA GLN A 162 7.99 10.06 -0.57
C GLN A 162 7.88 9.39 -1.93
N VAL A 163 6.64 9.19 -2.35
CA VAL A 163 6.25 8.62 -3.65
C VAL A 163 5.35 9.62 -4.38
N PHE A 164 5.58 9.80 -5.67
CA PHE A 164 4.90 10.80 -6.50
C PHE A 164 3.97 10.20 -7.56
N GLU A 165 4.04 8.89 -7.76
CA GLU A 165 3.24 8.15 -8.72
C GLU A 165 2.28 7.19 -8.00
N LYS A 166 1.15 6.89 -8.65
CA LYS A 166 0.11 5.99 -8.14
C LYS A 166 0.50 4.53 -8.34
N HIS A 167 1.56 4.11 -7.66
CA HIS A 167 2.06 2.75 -7.80
C HIS A 167 1.10 1.70 -7.20
N PRO A 168 0.88 0.55 -7.88
CA PRO A 168 -0.05 -0.49 -7.45
C PRO A 168 0.16 -0.98 -5.99
N GLY A 169 1.40 -1.12 -5.55
CA GLY A 169 1.73 -1.59 -4.20
C GLY A 169 1.26 -0.65 -3.08
N ILE A 170 1.11 0.65 -3.35
CA ILE A 170 0.54 1.60 -2.36
C ILE A 170 -0.88 1.19 -2.00
N TYR A 171 -1.67 0.84 -3.02
CA TYR A 171 -3.07 0.45 -2.84
C TYR A 171 -3.23 -0.93 -2.23
N LEU A 172 -2.27 -1.83 -2.50
CA LEU A 172 -2.21 -3.13 -1.83
C LEU A 172 -1.94 -2.98 -0.32
N PHE A 173 -1.08 -2.03 0.07
CA PHE A 173 -0.78 -1.78 1.47
C PHE A 173 -1.92 -1.18 2.29
N LEU A 174 -3.01 -0.72 1.66
CA LEU A 174 -4.19 -0.21 2.38
C LEU A 174 -4.84 -1.26 3.30
N VAL A 175 -4.69 -2.55 2.97
CA VAL A 175 -5.28 -3.67 3.73
C VAL A 175 -4.26 -4.48 4.54
N HIS A 176 -2.98 -4.09 4.51
CA HIS A 176 -1.87 -4.85 5.09
C HIS A 176 -2.03 -5.07 6.62
N PRO A 177 -1.53 -6.16 7.23
CA PRO A 177 -1.69 -6.40 8.68
C PRO A 177 -1.03 -5.35 9.58
N ASN A 178 0.11 -4.80 9.16
CA ASN A 178 0.85 -3.80 9.93
C ASN A 178 0.17 -2.41 9.86
N GLU A 179 -0.17 -1.85 11.03
CA GLU A 179 -0.87 -0.55 11.13
C GLU A 179 -0.07 0.64 10.60
N MET A 180 1.25 0.68 10.85
CA MET A 180 2.11 1.77 10.38
C MET A 180 2.18 1.80 8.86
N VAL A 181 2.27 0.62 8.23
CA VAL A 181 2.22 0.47 6.78
C VAL A 181 0.86 0.89 6.22
N ARG A 182 -0.26 0.46 6.82
CA ARG A 182 -1.60 0.93 6.40
C ARG A 182 -1.72 2.43 6.50
N ARG A 183 -1.28 3.03 7.62
CA ARG A 183 -1.30 4.48 7.85
C ARG A 183 -0.50 5.21 6.76
N TRP A 184 0.73 4.77 6.50
CA TRP A 184 1.57 5.31 5.43
C TRP A 184 0.86 5.22 4.06
N ALA A 185 0.27 4.06 3.74
CA ALA A 185 -0.45 3.85 2.48
C ALA A 185 -1.66 4.77 2.34
N ILE A 186 -2.46 4.93 3.41
CA ILE A 186 -3.64 5.82 3.43
C ILE A 186 -3.21 7.27 3.19
N LEU A 187 -2.18 7.75 3.90
CA LEU A 187 -1.68 9.12 3.75
C LEU A 187 -1.10 9.36 2.36
N THR A 188 -0.32 8.40 1.85
CA THR A 188 0.28 8.47 0.52
C THR A 188 -0.78 8.49 -0.57
N ALA A 189 -1.76 7.58 -0.54
CA ALA A 189 -2.87 7.55 -1.47
C ALA A 189 -3.69 8.85 -1.45
N ARG A 190 -3.93 9.43 -0.26
CA ARG A 190 -4.60 10.74 -0.13
C ARG A 190 -3.82 11.87 -0.79
N ASN A 191 -2.50 11.87 -0.65
CA ASN A 191 -1.62 12.91 -1.20
C ASN A 191 -1.49 12.82 -2.72
N LEU A 192 -1.48 11.61 -3.28
CA LEU A 192 -1.48 11.37 -4.72
C LEU A 192 -2.81 11.74 -5.40
N GLY A 193 -3.89 11.84 -4.62
CA GLY A 193 -5.18 12.33 -5.07
C GLY A 193 -6.05 11.24 -5.70
N LYS A 194 -6.99 11.69 -6.54
CA LYS A 194 -7.99 10.82 -7.17
C LYS A 194 -7.36 9.91 -8.22
N VAL A 195 -7.89 8.69 -8.32
CA VAL A 195 -7.56 7.69 -9.35
C VAL A 195 -8.59 7.84 -10.46
N ASP A 196 -8.15 8.33 -11.61
CA ASP A 196 -9.00 8.46 -12.79
C ASP A 196 -9.10 7.13 -13.56
N ARG A 197 -9.71 7.17 -14.75
CA ARG A 197 -9.91 5.97 -15.56
C ARG A 197 -8.61 5.40 -16.13
N ASP A 198 -7.64 6.25 -16.45
CA ASP A 198 -6.40 5.80 -17.07
C ASP A 198 -5.52 5.15 -15.98
N ASP A 199 -5.40 5.81 -14.83
CA ASP A 199 -4.74 5.24 -13.64
C ASP A 199 -5.37 3.90 -13.21
N TYR A 200 -6.69 3.76 -13.34
CA TYR A 200 -7.41 2.55 -12.97
C TYR A 200 -6.89 1.31 -13.72
N TYR A 201 -6.52 1.42 -15.00
CA TYR A 201 -6.04 0.27 -15.76
C TYR A 201 -4.68 -0.22 -15.25
N ASP A 202 -3.80 0.68 -14.81
CA ASP A 202 -2.53 0.32 -14.18
C ASP A 202 -2.74 -0.36 -12.82
N LEU A 203 -3.84 -0.03 -12.14
CA LEU A 203 -4.20 -0.57 -10.82
C LEU A 203 -5.10 -1.82 -10.89
N GLN A 204 -5.59 -2.18 -12.07
CA GLN A 204 -6.67 -3.15 -12.24
C GLN A 204 -6.36 -4.52 -11.62
N GLU A 205 -5.12 -5.01 -11.75
CA GLU A 205 -4.69 -6.28 -11.19
C GLU A 205 -4.78 -6.28 -9.66
N VAL A 206 -4.23 -5.25 -9.00
CA VAL A 206 -4.28 -5.09 -7.54
C VAL A 206 -5.71 -4.98 -7.04
N LEU A 207 -6.54 -4.13 -7.68
CA LEU A 207 -7.94 -3.96 -7.29
C LEU A 207 -8.70 -5.29 -7.41
N THR A 208 -8.49 -6.03 -8.50
CA THR A 208 -9.09 -7.34 -8.69
C THR A 208 -8.68 -8.31 -7.58
N CYS A 209 -7.41 -8.31 -7.19
CA CYS A 209 -6.90 -9.14 -6.10
C CYS A 209 -7.55 -8.80 -4.76
N LEU A 210 -7.70 -7.51 -4.44
CA LEU A 210 -8.33 -7.02 -3.21
C LEU A 210 -9.82 -7.40 -3.12
N PHE A 211 -10.56 -7.31 -4.22
CA PHE A 211 -11.98 -7.70 -4.24
C PHE A 211 -12.19 -9.20 -4.20
N LYS A 212 -11.30 -10.00 -4.83
CA LYS A 212 -11.35 -11.46 -4.75
C LYS A 212 -11.25 -12.00 -3.32
N VAL A 213 -10.48 -11.34 -2.45
CA VAL A 213 -10.41 -11.72 -1.02
C VAL A 213 -11.79 -11.67 -0.37
N ILE A 214 -12.61 -10.68 -0.73
CA ILE A 214 -13.98 -10.52 -0.22
C ILE A 214 -14.92 -11.51 -0.90
N GLU A 215 -14.92 -11.55 -2.23
CA GLU A 215 -15.82 -12.39 -3.03
C GLU A 215 -15.63 -13.89 -2.73
N LEU A 216 -14.40 -14.32 -2.42
CA LEU A 216 -14.09 -15.70 -2.09
C LEU A 216 -14.19 -16.01 -0.58
N GLY A 217 -14.55 -15.03 0.26
CA GLY A 217 -14.69 -15.22 1.71
C GLY A 217 -13.37 -15.60 2.42
N LEU A 218 -12.23 -15.07 1.95
CA LEU A 218 -10.91 -15.42 2.48
C LEU A 218 -10.64 -14.80 3.86
N LEU A 219 -11.40 -13.76 4.24
CA LEU A 219 -11.32 -13.19 5.58
C LEU A 219 -11.79 -14.20 6.63
N GLU A 220 -12.83 -14.98 6.32
CA GLU A 220 -13.42 -15.98 7.20
C GLU A 220 -12.66 -17.30 7.18
N SER A 221 -12.06 -17.63 6.05
CA SER A 221 -11.46 -18.94 5.83
C SER A 221 -10.22 -18.81 4.94
N PRO A 222 -9.13 -18.24 5.49
CA PRO A 222 -7.90 -17.98 4.73
C PRO A 222 -7.27 -19.27 4.19
N ASP A 223 -7.54 -20.41 4.83
CA ASP A 223 -6.96 -21.72 4.49
C ASP A 223 -7.67 -22.45 3.34
N ILE A 224 -8.76 -21.91 2.78
CA ILE A 224 -9.50 -22.59 1.67
C ILE A 224 -8.62 -22.72 0.42
N TYR A 225 -7.71 -21.78 0.20
CA TYR A 225 -6.79 -21.78 -0.93
C TYR A 225 -5.36 -21.91 -0.42
N THR A 226 -4.81 -23.12 -0.54
CA THR A 226 -3.42 -23.40 -0.17
C THR A 226 -2.43 -22.77 -1.15
N SER A 227 -1.17 -22.59 -0.71
CA SER A 227 -0.07 -22.00 -1.51
C SER A 227 0.15 -22.64 -2.89
N SER A 228 -0.35 -23.86 -3.11
CA SER A 228 -0.36 -24.54 -4.41
C SER A 228 -1.18 -23.85 -5.50
N VAL A 229 -2.04 -22.89 -5.15
CA VAL A 229 -2.85 -22.09 -6.09
C VAL A 229 -2.15 -20.78 -6.47
N LEU A 230 -1.09 -20.38 -5.74
CA LEU A 230 -0.34 -19.16 -6.01
C LEU A 230 0.70 -19.42 -7.10
N GLU A 231 0.48 -18.83 -8.27
CA GLU A 231 1.49 -18.79 -9.33
C GLU A 231 2.60 -17.82 -8.93
N LYS A 232 3.82 -18.34 -8.74
CA LYS A 232 5.01 -17.53 -8.43
C LYS A 232 5.19 -16.43 -9.48
N GLY A 233 5.44 -15.21 -9.01
CA GLY A 233 5.69 -14.06 -9.89
C GLY A 233 4.44 -13.47 -10.55
N LYS A 234 3.22 -13.86 -10.15
CA LYS A 234 1.96 -13.29 -10.65
C LYS A 234 0.97 -13.00 -9.53
N LEU A 235 0.34 -11.82 -9.59
CA LEU A 235 -0.60 -11.36 -8.57
C LEU A 235 -2.05 -11.81 -8.91
N ILE A 236 -2.35 -13.09 -8.67
CA ILE A 236 -3.68 -13.67 -8.96
C ILE A 236 -4.60 -13.62 -7.73
N LEU A 237 -4.04 -13.98 -6.57
CA LEU A 237 -4.72 -14.05 -5.28
C LEU A 237 -3.78 -13.55 -4.19
N LEU A 238 -4.34 -12.83 -3.21
CA LEU A 238 -3.56 -12.25 -2.14
C LEU A 238 -3.30 -13.30 -1.04
N PRO A 239 -2.04 -13.55 -0.63
CA PRO A 239 -1.73 -14.47 0.46
C PRO A 239 -2.02 -13.84 1.83
N ALA A 240 -2.22 -14.68 2.85
CA ALA A 240 -2.64 -14.26 4.19
C ALA A 240 -1.67 -13.28 4.89
N HIS A 241 -0.37 -13.30 4.57
CA HIS A 241 0.59 -12.34 5.13
C HIS A 241 0.42 -10.91 4.61
N MET A 242 -0.37 -10.72 3.56
CA MET A 242 -0.60 -9.42 2.92
C MET A 242 -1.89 -8.73 3.36
N TYR A 243 -2.71 -9.35 4.21
CA TYR A 243 -3.92 -8.72 4.75
C TYR A 243 -4.27 -9.17 6.17
N ASP A 244 -4.94 -8.31 6.92
CA ASP A 244 -5.31 -8.58 8.32
C ASP A 244 -6.39 -9.67 8.41
N THR A 245 -5.98 -10.90 8.72
CA THR A 245 -6.87 -12.06 8.93
C THR A 245 -7.56 -12.05 10.29
N THR A 246 -7.13 -11.17 11.20
CA THR A 246 -7.63 -11.12 12.60
C THR A 246 -8.66 -10.02 12.81
N ASN A 247 -8.62 -8.96 12.01
CA ASN A 247 -9.50 -7.81 12.15
C ASN A 247 -10.08 -7.37 10.79
N TYR A 248 -11.31 -7.82 10.51
CA TYR A 248 -11.98 -7.56 9.23
C TYR A 248 -12.29 -6.09 9.02
N LYS A 249 -12.51 -5.33 10.09
CA LYS A 249 -12.73 -3.89 10.03
C LYS A 249 -11.53 -3.18 9.40
N ASN A 250 -10.30 -3.60 9.68
CA ASN A 250 -9.10 -3.02 9.07
C ASN A 250 -9.06 -3.25 7.56
N TYR A 251 -9.40 -4.46 7.11
CA TYR A 251 -9.50 -4.78 5.69
C TYR A 251 -10.51 -3.88 4.98
N TRP A 252 -11.74 -3.84 5.50
CA TRP A 252 -12.81 -3.02 4.94
C TRP A 252 -12.52 -1.52 5.00
N LEU A 253 -11.74 -1.06 5.98
CA LEU A 253 -11.30 0.33 6.05
C LEU A 253 -10.33 0.68 4.91
N GLY A 254 -9.41 -0.23 4.57
CA GLY A 254 -8.55 -0.10 3.40
C GLY A 254 -9.34 -0.05 2.10
N ILE A 255 -10.35 -0.92 1.96
CA ILE A 255 -11.28 -0.93 0.81
C ILE A 255 -12.09 0.37 0.75
N CYS A 256 -12.55 0.88 1.89
CA CYS A 256 -13.25 2.16 1.95
C CYS A 256 -12.37 3.31 1.47
N MET A 257 -11.10 3.35 1.89
CA MET A 257 -10.14 4.35 1.44
C MET A 257 -9.94 4.27 -0.08
N LEU A 258 -9.75 3.07 -0.61
CA LEU A 258 -9.61 2.81 -2.04
C LEU A 258 -10.83 3.29 -2.84
N LEU A 259 -12.04 2.90 -2.44
CA LEU A 259 -13.27 3.36 -3.11
C LEU A 259 -13.43 4.88 -3.04
N THR A 260 -13.02 5.49 -1.94
CA THR A 260 -13.15 6.95 -1.74
C THR A 260 -12.26 7.74 -2.69
N ILE A 261 -11.13 7.21 -3.15
CA ILE A 261 -10.23 7.90 -4.09
C ILE A 261 -10.50 7.59 -5.56
N LEU A 262 -11.31 6.59 -5.88
CA LEU A 262 -11.73 6.35 -7.26
C LEU A 262 -12.63 7.48 -7.75
N GLU A 263 -12.43 7.89 -8.99
CA GLU A 263 -13.38 8.75 -9.71
C GLU A 263 -14.57 7.95 -10.25
N GLU A 264 -15.63 8.65 -10.66
CA GLU A 264 -16.85 8.01 -11.18
C GLU A 264 -16.56 7.05 -12.34
N GLN A 265 -15.72 7.45 -13.31
CA GLN A 265 -15.42 6.62 -14.48
C GLN A 265 -14.59 5.37 -14.15
N ALA A 266 -13.67 5.48 -13.19
CA ALA A 266 -12.91 4.35 -12.68
C ALA A 266 -13.83 3.39 -11.92
N MET A 267 -14.75 3.92 -11.11
CA MET A 267 -15.73 3.14 -10.36
C MET A 267 -16.75 2.45 -11.28
N ASP A 268 -17.17 3.12 -12.35
CA ASP A 268 -18.03 2.55 -13.39
C ASP A 268 -17.33 1.38 -14.09
N SER A 269 -16.06 1.54 -14.45
CA SER A 269 -15.24 0.46 -15.04
C SER A 269 -15.03 -0.71 -14.06
N LEU A 270 -14.84 -0.40 -12.77
CA LEU A 270 -14.67 -1.40 -11.72
C LEU A 270 -15.94 -2.22 -11.48
N LEU A 271 -17.11 -1.56 -11.38
CA LEU A 271 -18.36 -2.14 -10.91
C LEU A 271 -19.32 -2.59 -12.03
N LEU A 272 -19.35 -1.89 -13.15
CA LEU A 272 -20.31 -2.09 -14.24
C LEU A 272 -19.67 -2.59 -15.54
N GLY A 273 -18.37 -2.94 -15.52
CA GLY A 273 -17.65 -3.46 -16.68
C GLY A 273 -18.27 -4.76 -17.25
N SER A 274 -18.23 -4.90 -18.58
CA SER A 274 -18.95 -5.92 -19.34
C SER A 274 -18.59 -7.38 -19.04
N ASP A 275 -17.45 -7.63 -18.38
CA ASP A 275 -16.93 -8.97 -18.07
C ASP A 275 -17.16 -9.43 -16.62
N LYS A 276 -17.91 -8.67 -15.80
CA LYS A 276 -18.04 -8.97 -14.37
C LYS A 276 -19.46 -9.40 -13.97
N GLN A 277 -19.57 -10.63 -13.46
CA GLN A 277 -20.61 -10.99 -12.49
C GLN A 277 -20.22 -10.31 -11.18
N ASN A 278 -20.69 -9.07 -10.97
CA ASN A 278 -20.18 -8.23 -9.89
C ASN A 278 -20.92 -8.50 -8.57
N ASP A 279 -20.51 -9.55 -7.88
CA ASP A 279 -21.04 -9.92 -6.56
C ASP A 279 -20.48 -9.05 -5.43
N PHE A 280 -19.61 -8.08 -5.73
CA PHE A 280 -19.02 -7.21 -4.72
C PHE A 280 -20.08 -6.42 -3.92
N MET A 281 -21.07 -5.86 -4.60
CA MET A 281 -22.16 -5.13 -3.92
C MET A 281 -22.95 -6.05 -2.97
N GLN A 282 -23.21 -7.28 -3.39
CA GLN A 282 -23.83 -8.30 -2.54
C GLN A 282 -22.92 -8.71 -1.38
N SER A 283 -21.61 -8.75 -1.60
CA SER A 283 -20.62 -9.01 -0.55
C SER A 283 -20.57 -7.91 0.51
N ILE A 284 -20.80 -6.64 0.12
CA ILE A 284 -20.97 -5.53 1.07
C ILE A 284 -22.23 -5.75 1.92
N LEU A 285 -23.37 -6.09 1.31
CA LEU A 285 -24.61 -6.38 2.04
C LEU A 285 -24.40 -7.54 3.02
N HIS A 286 -23.86 -8.66 2.54
CA HIS A 286 -23.57 -9.82 3.37
C HIS A 286 -22.67 -9.48 4.56
N THR A 287 -21.66 -8.64 4.35
CA THR A 287 -20.80 -8.15 5.44
C THR A 287 -21.57 -7.33 6.46
N MET A 288 -22.49 -6.46 6.01
CA MET A 288 -23.33 -5.65 6.90
C MET A 288 -24.40 -6.46 7.64
N GLU A 289 -24.83 -7.61 7.10
CA GLU A 289 -25.78 -8.50 7.79
C GLU A 289 -25.17 -9.17 9.02
N ARG A 290 -23.84 -9.31 9.04
CA ARG A 290 -23.13 -9.95 10.14
C ARG A 290 -23.35 -9.18 11.42
N GLN A 291 -23.65 -9.94 12.47
CA GLN A 291 -23.82 -9.42 13.82
C GLN A 291 -22.53 -9.70 14.60
N SER A 292 -21.94 -8.66 15.17
CA SER A 292 -20.81 -8.76 16.10
C SER A 292 -21.05 -7.80 17.25
N ASP A 293 -20.91 -8.30 18.47
CA ASP A 293 -21.02 -7.48 19.69
C ASP A 293 -19.74 -6.66 19.95
N ASP A 294 -18.62 -7.04 19.33
CA ASP A 294 -17.34 -6.34 19.45
C ASP A 294 -17.17 -5.29 18.34
N ASP A 295 -17.39 -4.02 18.70
CA ASP A 295 -17.23 -2.85 17.82
C ASP A 295 -15.78 -2.64 17.33
N SER A 296 -14.79 -3.24 17.99
CA SER A 296 -13.36 -3.07 17.63
C SER A 296 -12.99 -3.83 16.35
N VAL A 297 -13.65 -4.95 16.09
CA VAL A 297 -13.43 -5.81 14.91
C VAL A 297 -14.60 -5.81 13.92
N ASN A 298 -15.75 -5.24 14.32
CA ASN A 298 -16.96 -5.23 13.50
C ASN A 298 -16.78 -4.39 12.21
N PRO A 299 -16.91 -5.01 11.01
CA PRO A 299 -16.73 -4.33 9.73
C PRO A 299 -17.97 -3.54 9.27
N PHE A 300 -19.08 -3.54 10.03
CA PHE A 300 -20.35 -2.90 9.64
C PHE A 300 -20.16 -1.46 9.16
N TRP A 301 -19.48 -0.62 9.95
CA TRP A 301 -19.31 0.79 9.61
C TRP A 301 -18.46 1.00 8.34
N PRO A 302 -17.24 0.42 8.23
CA PRO A 302 -16.50 0.46 6.96
C PRO A 302 -17.28 -0.05 5.75
N ALA A 303 -18.02 -1.16 5.88
CA ALA A 303 -18.82 -1.72 4.79
C ALA A 303 -19.97 -0.79 4.38
N LEU A 304 -20.68 -0.20 5.35
CA LEU A 304 -21.72 0.80 5.09
C LEU A 304 -21.13 2.05 4.42
N HIS A 305 -19.95 2.50 4.85
CA HIS A 305 -19.26 3.61 4.20
C HIS A 305 -18.88 3.29 2.75
N CYS A 306 -18.39 2.07 2.46
CA CYS A 306 -18.15 1.62 1.09
C CYS A 306 -19.44 1.70 0.24
N PHE A 307 -20.55 1.19 0.78
CA PHE A 307 -21.86 1.24 0.13
C PHE A 307 -22.27 2.68 -0.20
N MET A 308 -22.16 3.59 0.78
CA MET A 308 -22.50 5.01 0.62
C MET A 308 -21.62 5.70 -0.42
N VAL A 309 -20.32 5.44 -0.44
CA VAL A 309 -19.38 6.01 -1.43
C VAL A 309 -19.75 5.56 -2.84
N ILE A 310 -20.11 4.29 -3.02
CA ILE A 310 -20.51 3.77 -4.33
C ILE A 310 -21.82 4.42 -4.79
N LEU A 311 -22.80 4.56 -3.90
CA LEU A 311 -24.06 5.24 -4.19
C LEU A 311 -23.85 6.72 -4.52
N ASP A 312 -22.99 7.42 -3.80
CA ASP A 312 -22.66 8.83 -4.06
C ASP A 312 -22.05 9.02 -5.46
N ARG A 313 -21.24 8.06 -5.91
CA ARG A 313 -20.51 8.12 -7.18
C ARG A 313 -21.33 7.67 -8.37
N LEU A 314 -21.99 6.52 -8.27
CA LEU A 314 -22.72 5.91 -9.39
C LEU A 314 -24.22 6.20 -9.38
N GLY A 315 -24.74 6.71 -8.26
CA GLY A 315 -26.13 7.14 -8.13
C GLY A 315 -27.13 6.03 -8.46
N SER A 316 -28.08 6.35 -9.34
CA SER A 316 -29.17 5.45 -9.71
C SER A 316 -28.74 4.21 -10.50
N LYS A 317 -27.52 4.17 -11.04
CA LYS A 317 -27.00 3.00 -11.78
C LYS A 317 -26.88 1.76 -10.89
N VAL A 318 -26.66 1.97 -9.58
CA VAL A 318 -26.52 0.87 -8.61
C VAL A 318 -27.85 0.18 -8.37
N TRP A 319 -28.93 0.95 -8.31
CA TRP A 319 -30.26 0.46 -8.00
C TRP A 319 -30.85 -0.37 -9.15
N GLY A 320 -31.35 -1.55 -8.83
CA GLY A 320 -32.01 -2.44 -9.78
C GLY A 320 -31.07 -3.18 -10.75
N GLN A 321 -29.83 -2.73 -10.93
CA GLN A 321 -28.79 -3.48 -11.66
C GLN A 321 -27.94 -4.34 -10.72
N LEU A 322 -27.49 -3.77 -9.59
CA LEU A 322 -26.58 -4.46 -8.66
C LEU A 322 -27.26 -4.87 -7.35
N ILE A 323 -28.19 -4.04 -6.84
CA ILE A 323 -28.84 -4.24 -5.54
C ILE A 323 -30.32 -3.82 -5.58
N ASP A 324 -31.16 -4.56 -4.86
CA ASP A 324 -32.52 -4.14 -4.49
C ASP A 324 -32.45 -3.10 -3.35
N PRO A 325 -32.98 -1.88 -3.54
CA PRO A 325 -33.06 -0.88 -2.47
C PRO A 325 -33.71 -1.40 -1.18
N ILE A 326 -34.77 -2.22 -1.29
CA ILE A 326 -35.51 -2.70 -0.12
C ILE A 326 -34.63 -3.61 0.73
N GLU A 327 -33.95 -4.55 0.09
CA GLU A 327 -32.98 -5.46 0.73
C GLU A 327 -31.89 -4.65 1.44
N ALA A 328 -31.24 -3.72 0.73
CA ALA A 328 -30.17 -2.91 1.31
C ALA A 328 -30.62 -2.11 2.54
N PHE A 329 -31.79 -1.45 2.48
CA PHE A 329 -32.29 -0.71 3.63
C PHE A 329 -32.63 -1.63 4.80
N GLN A 330 -33.22 -2.80 4.54
CA GLN A 330 -33.52 -3.80 5.56
C GLN A 330 -32.24 -4.30 6.25
N THR A 331 -31.20 -4.62 5.49
CA THR A 331 -29.89 -5.01 6.02
C THR A 331 -29.33 -3.95 6.97
N ILE A 332 -29.38 -2.68 6.59
CA ILE A 332 -28.86 -1.56 7.41
C ILE A 332 -29.66 -1.39 8.70
N ILE A 333 -30.99 -1.28 8.61
CA ILE A 333 -31.82 -0.94 9.78
C ILE A 333 -31.94 -2.10 10.77
N ASN A 334 -31.75 -3.34 10.32
CA ASN A 334 -31.81 -4.51 11.18
C ASN A 334 -30.49 -4.80 11.89
N ASN A 335 -29.39 -4.12 11.55
CA ASN A 335 -28.09 -4.36 12.19
C ASN A 335 -28.03 -3.79 13.62
N VAL A 336 -27.41 -4.54 14.54
CA VAL A 336 -27.28 -4.15 15.95
C VAL A 336 -26.42 -2.90 16.13
N SER A 337 -25.32 -2.76 15.39
CA SER A 337 -24.43 -1.59 15.46
C SER A 337 -25.13 -0.32 15.02
N TYR A 338 -25.93 -0.38 13.94
CA TYR A 338 -26.76 0.75 13.52
C TYR A 338 -27.77 1.14 14.61
N ASN A 339 -28.52 0.17 15.13
CA ASN A 339 -29.51 0.42 16.16
C ASN A 339 -28.90 0.98 17.45
N LYS A 340 -27.73 0.48 17.86
CA LYS A 340 -26.97 0.99 19.00
C LYS A 340 -26.61 2.46 18.80
N GLU A 341 -26.13 2.84 17.62
CA GLU A 341 -25.78 4.23 17.33
C GLU A 341 -26.99 5.15 17.27
N ILE A 342 -28.11 4.70 16.70
CA ILE A 342 -29.38 5.45 16.75
C ILE A 342 -29.82 5.68 18.20
N GLN A 343 -29.68 4.70 19.09
CA GLN A 343 -29.96 4.88 20.51
C GLN A 343 -28.96 5.84 21.18
N ASN A 344 -27.67 5.78 20.84
CA ASN A 344 -26.66 6.72 21.34
C ASN A 344 -27.01 8.16 20.95
N ILE A 345 -27.38 8.40 19.69
CA ILE A 345 -27.80 9.72 19.19
C ILE A 345 -29.06 10.21 19.92
N ARG A 346 -30.05 9.32 20.13
CA ARG A 346 -31.26 9.66 20.90
C ARG A 346 -30.91 10.03 22.35
N ASN A 347 -30.02 9.28 22.99
CA ASN A 347 -29.61 9.53 24.37
C ASN A 347 -28.75 10.80 24.51
N SER A 348 -27.87 11.06 23.54
CA SER A 348 -27.03 12.27 23.52
C SER A 348 -27.84 13.52 23.19
N SER A 349 -28.86 13.43 22.35
CA SER A 349 -29.78 14.54 22.09
C SER A 349 -30.66 14.91 23.31
N ILE A 350 -30.80 14.01 24.30
CA ILE A 350 -31.47 14.25 25.58
C ILE A 350 -30.52 14.87 26.63
N ARG A 351 -29.20 14.70 26.48
CA ARG A 351 -28.18 15.28 27.38
C ARG A 351 -27.55 16.53 26.75
N THR A 352 -27.74 17.69 27.37
CA THR A 352 -27.03 18.92 26.98
C THR A 352 -25.51 18.68 26.96
N LYS A 353 -24.87 19.06 25.85
CA LYS A 353 -23.43 18.96 25.51
C LYS A 353 -22.51 18.93 26.75
N LEU A 354 -21.91 17.78 27.01
CA LEU A 354 -20.60 17.72 27.65
C LEU A 354 -19.58 17.54 26.53
N GLU A 355 -18.62 18.45 26.45
CA GLU A 355 -17.47 18.31 25.56
C GLU A 355 -16.70 17.03 25.91
N PRO A 356 -16.27 16.23 24.91
CA PRO A 356 -15.42 15.08 25.18
C PRO A 356 -14.09 15.55 25.78
N GLU A 357 -13.61 14.84 26.81
CA GLU A 357 -12.23 15.00 27.29
C GLU A 357 -11.26 14.72 26.13
N PRO A 358 -10.20 15.54 25.94
CA PRO A 358 -9.21 15.30 24.92
C PRO A 358 -8.44 14.02 25.28
N CYS A 359 -8.61 12.98 24.47
CA CYS A 359 -7.82 11.76 24.58
C CYS A 359 -6.36 12.10 24.23
N LEU A 360 -5.45 11.81 25.17
CA LEU A 360 -4.01 12.09 25.13
C LEU A 360 -3.23 11.15 24.18
N ASP A 361 -3.84 10.71 23.08
CA ASP A 361 -3.15 9.91 22.06
C ASP A 361 -3.01 10.76 20.79
N ASP A 362 -1.84 11.37 20.61
CA ASP A 362 -1.53 12.26 19.48
C ASP A 362 -1.50 11.53 18.12
N MET A 363 -1.61 10.20 18.09
CA MET A 363 -1.66 9.44 16.84
C MET A 363 -3.09 9.29 16.31
N VAL A 364 -3.39 10.05 15.25
CA VAL A 364 -4.67 9.94 14.50
C VAL A 364 -4.85 8.52 13.94
N THR A 365 -5.88 7.79 14.35
CA THR A 365 -6.15 6.42 13.89
C THR A 365 -6.43 6.32 12.39
N CYS A 366 -6.22 5.14 11.77
CA CYS A 366 -6.60 4.90 10.37
C CYS A 366 -8.07 5.25 10.10
N SER A 367 -8.99 4.91 11.01
CA SER A 367 -10.42 5.24 10.87
C SER A 367 -10.67 6.74 10.83
N GLN A 368 -10.00 7.51 11.68
CA GLN A 368 -10.11 8.97 11.66
C GLN A 368 -9.55 9.54 10.36
N ILE A 369 -8.44 9.01 9.84
CA ILE A 369 -7.86 9.47 8.57
C ILE A 369 -8.80 9.17 7.40
N VAL A 370 -9.42 8.00 7.32
CA VAL A 370 -10.31 7.63 6.21
C VAL A 370 -11.61 8.42 6.27
N TYR A 371 -12.31 8.44 7.41
CA TYR A 371 -13.62 9.09 7.51
C TYR A 371 -13.56 10.62 7.44
N SER A 372 -12.43 11.22 7.82
CA SER A 372 -12.23 12.68 7.69
C SER A 372 -11.83 13.11 6.28
N TYR A 373 -11.53 12.17 5.38
CA TYR A 373 -11.07 12.53 4.05
C TYR A 373 -12.20 13.12 3.22
N ASN A 374 -12.06 14.40 2.88
CA ASN A 374 -12.94 15.08 1.95
C ASN A 374 -12.12 15.57 0.74
N PRO A 375 -12.25 14.93 -0.44
CA PRO A 375 -11.46 15.26 -1.62
C PRO A 375 -11.77 16.64 -2.21
N GLU A 376 -12.90 17.26 -1.84
CA GLU A 376 -13.25 18.61 -2.32
C GLU A 376 -12.57 19.73 -1.52
N LYS A 377 -12.16 19.44 -0.27
CA LYS A 377 -11.50 20.42 0.61
C LYS A 377 -10.00 20.57 0.36
N THR A 378 -9.34 19.58 -0.24
CA THR A 378 -7.88 19.57 -0.49
C THR A 378 -7.40 20.64 -1.48
N LYS A 379 -8.30 21.34 -2.19
CA LYS A 379 -7.96 22.51 -3.04
C LYS A 379 -7.95 23.86 -2.30
N LYS A 380 -8.33 23.93 -1.02
CA LYS A 380 -8.44 25.19 -0.25
C LYS A 380 -7.69 25.13 1.08
N GLY A 381 -6.39 24.83 1.04
CA GLY A 381 -5.52 25.08 2.18
C GLY A 381 -5.17 26.55 2.30
N PHE A 382 -6.12 27.41 2.70
CA PHE A 382 -5.94 28.70 3.40
C PHE A 382 -7.32 29.35 3.64
N ARG A 383 -8.07 28.88 4.65
CA ARG A 383 -8.83 29.70 5.63
C ARG A 383 -9.76 28.86 6.52
N VAL A 384 -9.89 29.36 7.74
CA VAL A 384 -10.49 28.86 8.99
C VAL A 384 -12.00 28.57 8.92
N GLU A 385 -12.41 27.59 9.76
CA GLU A 385 -13.73 27.25 10.33
C GLU A 385 -15.03 27.51 9.54
N ASN A 386 -15.83 26.45 9.32
CA ASN A 386 -16.95 26.13 10.22
C ASN A 386 -17.71 24.88 9.73
N SER A 387 -18.33 24.23 10.72
CA SER A 387 -19.43 23.26 10.68
C SER A 387 -20.26 23.23 9.39
N TYR A 388 -20.56 22.05 8.82
CA TYR A 388 -21.85 21.72 8.19
C TYR A 388 -21.95 20.21 7.91
N LEU A 389 -22.72 19.52 8.74
CA LEU A 389 -23.49 18.32 8.39
C LEU A 389 -24.94 18.83 8.18
N PRO A 390 -25.55 18.59 7.01
CA PRO A 390 -26.98 18.28 7.08
C PRO A 390 -27.49 17.27 6.04
N ARG A 391 -28.44 16.45 6.52
CA ARG A 391 -29.65 15.94 5.84
C ARG A 391 -29.52 14.72 4.92
N LEU A 392 -29.75 13.56 5.53
CA LEU A 392 -30.49 12.45 4.91
C LEU A 392 -31.55 11.95 5.90
N LEU A 393 -32.56 12.79 6.19
CA LEU A 393 -33.86 12.40 6.75
C LEU A 393 -34.84 13.56 6.46
N SER A 394 -35.43 13.53 5.27
CA SER A 394 -36.70 14.18 4.93
C SER A 394 -37.33 13.47 3.75
#